data_AF-A0A151JC40-F1
#
_entry.id   AF-A0A151JC40-F1
#
_cell.length_a   1.000
_cell.length_b   1.000
_cell.length_c   1.000
_cell.angle_alpha   90.00
_cell.angle_beta   90.00
_cell.angle_gamma   90.00
#
_symmetry.space_group_name_H-M   'P 1'
#
loop_
_entity.id
_entity.type
_entity.pdbx_description
1 polymer ?
#
loop_
_entity_poly.entity_id
_entity_poly.type
_entity_poly.pdbx_seq_one_letter_code
_entity_poly.pdbx_strand_id
1 'polypeptide(L)'
;MIETLERALAPLMVIGRFCNLGVFEYPVGQLRTYISCLYALVKWSLLIYFFYYPLYINNVLKYGTINSDNIVSLATIILIPISICRFKELKTCLRELAIVDHTLEVLGTPKEYQRIRNWIIRIIIGWIVYVFSQFTYYSVILSLIFYYHSYLNFTPFVNVMFIALLDYYPTNVIALSALISAAILGLVLYM
;
A
#
# COMPACT_ATOMS: atom_id res chain seq x y z
N MET A 1 16.65 25.73 -5.17
CA MET A 1 15.94 25.29 -3.95
C MET A 1 16.41 23.87 -3.69
N ILE A 2 17.12 23.60 -2.60
CA ILE A 2 17.70 22.26 -2.35
C ILE A 2 16.53 21.28 -2.14
N GLU A 3 16.29 20.41 -3.12
CA GLU A 3 15.42 19.26 -2.94
C GLU A 3 16.15 18.30 -1.99
N THR A 4 15.64 18.13 -0.78
CA THR A 4 16.14 17.12 0.15
C THR A 4 15.62 15.75 -0.26
N LEU A 5 16.40 14.70 -0.01
CA LEU A 5 16.01 13.29 -0.20
C LEU A 5 14.60 13.00 0.33
N GLU A 6 14.26 13.55 1.50
CA GLU A 6 12.96 13.43 2.14
C GLU A 6 11.81 13.98 1.26
N ARG A 7 12.06 15.07 0.54
CA ARG A 7 11.09 15.68 -0.38
C ARG A 7 10.93 14.88 -1.67
N ALA A 8 11.96 14.18 -2.11
CA ALA A 8 11.89 13.27 -3.25
C ALA A 8 11.03 12.02 -2.93
N LEU A 9 11.09 11.53 -1.69
CA LEU A 9 10.33 10.38 -1.21
C LEU A 9 8.90 10.72 -0.74
N ALA A 10 8.60 12.00 -0.53
CA ALA A 10 7.31 12.46 -0.03
C ALA A 10 6.07 11.89 -0.78
N PRO A 11 6.03 11.80 -2.12
CA PRO A 11 4.87 11.22 -2.82
C PRO A 11 4.62 9.75 -2.43
N LEU A 12 5.70 8.98 -2.27
CA LEU A 12 5.66 7.57 -1.89
C LEU A 12 5.23 7.40 -0.43
N MET A 13 5.72 8.27 0.44
CA MET A 13 5.35 8.31 1.85
C MET A 13 3.87 8.68 2.03
N VAL A 14 3.36 9.64 1.27
CA VAL A 14 1.94 10.06 1.31
C VAL A 14 1.02 8.92 0.87
N ILE A 15 1.35 8.19 -0.20
CA ILE A 15 0.50 7.09 -0.67
C ILE A 15 0.57 5.87 0.25
N GLY A 16 1.75 5.58 0.82
CA GLY A 16 1.91 4.56 1.86
C GLY A 16 1.06 4.87 3.09
N ARG A 17 0.98 6.15 3.49
CA ARG A 17 0.10 6.61 4.58
C ARG A 17 -1.38 6.37 4.26
N PHE A 18 -1.82 6.70 3.05
CA PHE A 18 -3.20 6.50 2.60
C PHE A 18 -3.61 5.01 2.66
N CYS A 19 -2.70 4.12 2.26
CA CYS A 19 -2.87 2.67 2.33
C CYS A 19 -2.61 2.07 3.72
N ASN A 20 -2.42 2.89 4.76
CA ASN A 20 -2.13 2.48 6.14
C ASN A 20 -0.84 1.65 6.30
N LEU A 21 0.13 1.81 5.39
CA LEU A 21 1.45 1.16 5.41
C LEU A 21 2.50 1.91 6.25
N GLY A 22 2.08 2.54 7.35
CA GLY A 22 3.01 2.92 8.41
C GLY A 22 3.73 4.27 8.30
N VAL A 23 3.58 5.06 7.23
CA VAL A 23 4.28 6.36 7.14
C VAL A 23 3.44 7.50 7.71
N PHE A 24 3.42 7.60 9.04
CA PHE A 24 2.46 8.47 9.75
C PHE A 24 2.96 9.88 10.09
N GLU A 25 4.25 10.18 9.93
CA GLU A 25 4.88 11.49 10.19
C GLU A 25 5.48 12.08 8.91
N TYR A 26 4.66 12.73 8.09
CA TYR A 26 5.15 13.72 7.12
C TYR A 26 4.25 14.95 7.22
N PRO A 27 4.76 16.14 7.62
CA PRO A 27 6.15 16.47 7.96
C PRO A 27 6.59 16.00 9.37
N VAL A 28 7.91 15.89 9.55
CA VAL A 28 8.59 15.42 10.79
C VAL A 28 8.26 16.32 11.98
N GLY A 29 7.74 15.75 13.08
CA GLY A 29 7.57 16.46 14.36
C GLY A 29 6.15 16.54 14.93
N GLN A 30 5.13 15.98 14.26
CA GLN A 30 3.76 15.95 14.81
C GLN A 30 3.49 14.66 15.61
N LEU A 31 2.92 14.82 16.82
CA LEU A 31 2.49 13.77 17.77
C LEU A 31 1.37 12.83 17.24
N ARG A 32 1.06 12.86 15.94
CA ARG A 32 -0.10 12.18 15.31
C ARG A 32 0.10 10.69 15.08
N THR A 33 1.28 10.18 15.37
CA THR A 33 1.79 8.84 15.01
C THR A 33 1.05 7.74 15.76
N TYR A 34 0.80 7.94 17.05
CA TYR A 34 0.07 6.97 17.87
C TYR A 34 -1.42 6.88 17.47
N ILE A 35 -2.07 8.02 17.25
CA ILE A 35 -3.47 8.07 16.80
C ILE A 35 -3.63 7.45 15.42
N SER A 36 -2.69 7.72 14.51
CA SER A 36 -2.75 7.16 13.16
C SER A 36 -2.44 5.66 13.13
N CYS A 37 -1.59 5.17 14.03
CA CYS A 37 -1.34 3.74 14.24
C CYS A 37 -2.58 3.03 14.81
N LEU A 38 -3.19 3.60 15.86
CA LEU A 38 -4.45 3.08 16.41
C LEU A 38 -5.57 3.09 15.36
N TYR A 39 -5.67 4.15 14.56
CA TYR A 39 -6.64 4.21 13.46
C TYR A 39 -6.43 3.09 12.44
N ALA A 40 -5.17 2.85 12.03
CA ALA A 40 -4.85 1.74 11.13
C ALA A 40 -5.21 0.39 11.76
N LEU A 41 -4.83 0.16 13.02
CA LEU A 41 -5.16 -1.07 13.74
C LEU A 41 -6.67 -1.30 13.84
N VAL A 42 -7.45 -0.27 14.18
CA VAL A 42 -8.92 -0.35 14.26
C VAL A 42 -9.53 -0.60 12.89
N LYS A 43 -9.08 0.10 11.85
CA LYS A 43 -9.60 -0.09 10.49
C LYS A 43 -9.36 -1.52 10.01
N TRP A 44 -8.16 -2.05 10.23
CA TRP A 44 -7.81 -3.42 9.83
C TRP A 44 -8.50 -4.46 10.71
N SER A 45 -8.64 -4.25 12.02
CA SER A 45 -9.38 -5.18 12.88
C SER A 45 -10.84 -5.28 12.48
N LEU A 46 -11.49 -4.15 12.16
CA LEU A 46 -12.85 -4.13 11.62
C LEU A 46 -12.94 -4.86 10.28
N LEU A 47 -12.00 -4.60 9.36
CA LEU A 47 -11.94 -5.26 8.05
C LEU A 47 -11.80 -6.79 8.20
N ILE A 48 -10.92 -7.25 9.08
CA ILE A 48 -10.71 -8.67 9.35
C ILE A 48 -11.98 -9.29 9.94
N TYR A 49 -12.55 -8.65 10.96
CA TYR A 49 -13.68 -9.20 11.70
C TYR A 49 -14.95 -9.26 10.86
N PHE A 50 -15.27 -8.19 10.13
CA PHE A 50 -16.52 -8.11 9.37
C PHE A 50 -16.46 -8.75 7.99
N PHE A 51 -15.29 -8.84 7.37
CA PHE A 51 -15.18 -9.27 5.98
C PHE A 51 -14.38 -10.56 5.82
N TYR A 52 -13.09 -10.56 6.18
CA TYR A 52 -12.22 -11.72 5.91
C TYR A 52 -12.55 -12.94 6.76
N TYR A 53 -12.88 -12.75 8.04
CA TYR A 53 -13.18 -13.86 8.93
C TYR A 53 -14.46 -14.62 8.52
N PRO A 54 -15.59 -13.97 8.22
CA PRO A 54 -16.77 -14.63 7.66
C PRO A 54 -16.50 -15.32 6.32
N LEU A 55 -15.77 -14.67 5.41
CA LEU A 55 -15.39 -15.25 4.12
C LEU A 55 -14.54 -16.52 4.30
N TYR A 56 -13.57 -16.48 5.22
CA TYR A 56 -12.72 -17.61 5.55
C TYR A 56 -13.54 -18.79 6.09
N ILE A 57 -14.41 -18.56 7.08
CA ILE A 57 -15.28 -19.62 7.62
C ILE A 57 -16.16 -20.21 6.52
N ASN A 58 -16.78 -19.37 5.70
CA ASN A 58 -17.68 -19.82 4.64
C ASN A 58 -16.93 -20.67 3.61
N ASN A 59 -15.70 -20.27 3.24
CA ASN A 59 -14.87 -21.01 2.29
C ASN A 59 -14.44 -22.37 2.86
N VAL A 60 -14.00 -22.41 4.12
CA VAL A 60 -13.62 -23.67 4.80
C VAL A 60 -14.82 -24.60 4.96
N LEU A 61 -15.98 -24.06 5.34
CA LEU A 61 -17.20 -24.85 5.54
C LEU A 61 -17.78 -25.38 4.22
N LYS A 62 -17.74 -24.59 3.14
CA LYS A 62 -18.30 -24.98 1.83
C LYS A 62 -17.39 -25.88 1.02
N TYR A 63 -16.09 -25.58 0.98
CA TYR A 63 -15.16 -26.21 0.04
C TYR A 63 -14.16 -27.14 0.72
N GLY A 64 -14.03 -27.09 2.05
CA GLY A 64 -13.09 -27.93 2.80
C GLY A 64 -11.62 -27.64 2.49
N THR A 65 -11.31 -26.59 1.73
CA THR A 65 -9.97 -26.26 1.24
C THR A 65 -9.56 -24.84 1.58
N ILE A 66 -8.28 -24.64 1.90
CA ILE A 66 -7.68 -23.32 2.07
C ILE A 66 -7.30 -22.78 0.70
N ASN A 67 -7.97 -21.71 0.26
CA ASN A 67 -7.66 -21.05 -1.01
C ASN A 67 -6.46 -20.10 -0.88
N SER A 68 -5.79 -19.82 -2.01
CA SER A 68 -4.65 -18.90 -2.10
C SER A 68 -4.97 -17.48 -1.59
N ASP A 69 -6.21 -17.01 -1.81
CA ASP A 69 -6.68 -15.69 -1.33
C ASP A 69 -6.69 -15.57 0.21
N ASN A 70 -6.93 -16.70 0.91
CA ASN A 70 -6.90 -16.74 2.37
C ASN A 70 -5.46 -16.56 2.89
N ILE A 71 -4.48 -17.13 2.17
CA ILE A 71 -3.05 -17.01 2.51
C ILE A 71 -2.59 -15.56 2.31
N VAL A 72 -3.01 -14.91 1.22
CA VAL A 72 -2.70 -13.49 0.95
C VAL A 72 -3.29 -12.60 2.05
N SER A 73 -4.54 -12.84 2.43
CA SER A 73 -5.21 -12.09 3.51
C SER A 73 -4.50 -12.25 4.85
N LEU A 74 -4.08 -13.47 5.23
CA LEU A 74 -3.29 -13.73 6.43
C LEU A 74 -1.91 -13.08 6.38
N ALA A 75 -1.23 -13.14 5.23
CA ALA A 75 0.06 -12.48 5.03
C ALA A 75 -0.05 -10.98 5.27
N THR A 76 -1.10 -10.31 4.75
CA THR A 76 -1.33 -8.89 5.04
C THR A 76 -1.52 -8.61 6.53
N ILE A 77 -2.25 -9.45 7.25
CA ILE A 77 -2.47 -9.29 8.70
C ILE A 77 -1.14 -9.31 9.45
N ILE A 78 -0.20 -10.15 9.03
CA ILE A 78 1.15 -10.26 9.63
C ILE A 78 2.05 -9.10 9.19
N LEU A 79 1.96 -8.66 7.94
CA LEU A 79 2.75 -7.56 7.39
C LEU A 79 2.46 -6.21 8.04
N ILE A 80 1.24 -5.96 8.51
CA ILE A 80 0.84 -4.71 9.16
C ILE A 80 1.62 -4.45 10.47
N PRO A 81 1.60 -5.33 11.49
CA PRO A 81 2.37 -5.11 12.70
C PRO A 81 3.88 -5.11 12.41
N ILE A 82 4.35 -5.90 11.43
CA ILE A 82 5.75 -5.84 10.98
C ILE A 82 6.09 -4.45 10.43
N SER A 83 5.23 -3.87 9.60
CA SER A 83 5.44 -2.53 9.03
C SER A 83 5.44 -1.44 10.12
N ILE A 84 4.61 -1.59 11.16
CA ILE A 84 4.57 -0.69 12.31
C ILE A 84 5.84 -0.83 13.16
N CYS A 85 6.30 -2.05 13.43
CA CYS A 85 7.52 -2.31 14.21
C CYS A 85 8.79 -1.82 13.48
N ARG A 86 8.89 -2.09 12.17
CA ARG A 86 10.05 -1.70 11.34
C ARG A 86 10.04 -0.22 10.95
N PHE A 87 8.99 0.53 11.27
CA PHE A 87 8.93 1.96 11.01
C PHE A 87 10.07 2.73 11.68
N LYS A 88 10.41 2.36 12.92
CA LYS A 88 11.51 3.01 13.66
C LYS A 88 12.86 2.79 12.95
N GLU A 89 13.08 1.59 12.41
CA GLU A 89 14.28 1.24 11.66
C GLU A 89 14.35 2.00 10.33
N LEU A 90 13.24 2.07 9.60
CA LEU A 90 13.14 2.83 8.35
C LEU A 90 13.49 4.31 8.56
N LYS A 91 13.02 4.91 9.66
CA LYS A 91 13.32 6.31 10.02
C LYS A 91 14.81 6.54 10.27
N THR A 92 15.45 5.62 10.98
CA THR A 92 16.91 5.68 11.21
C THR A 92 17.65 5.55 9.89
N CYS A 93 17.25 4.61 9.04
CA CYS A 93 17.84 4.41 7.71
C CYS A 93 17.73 5.66 6.82
N LEU A 94 16.55 6.31 6.77
CA LEU A 94 16.38 7.55 6.00
C LEU A 94 17.25 8.70 6.54
N ARG A 95 17.45 8.78 7.86
CA ARG A 95 18.32 9.79 8.47
C ARG A 95 19.78 9.54 8.15
N GLU A 96 20.24 8.30 8.22
CA GLU A 96 21.60 7.92 7.83
C GLU A 96 21.85 8.21 6.34
N LEU A 97 20.87 7.87 5.48
CA LEU A 97 20.95 8.15 4.05
C LEU A 97 21.04 9.65 3.73
N ALA A 98 20.31 10.48 4.49
CA ALA A 98 20.41 11.94 4.37
C ALA A 98 21.79 12.46 4.80
N ILE A 99 22.44 11.85 5.80
CA ILE A 99 23.80 12.23 6.21
C ILE A 99 24.81 11.83 5.13
N VAL A 100 24.70 10.61 4.61
CA VAL A 100 25.56 10.11 3.52
C VAL A 100 25.42 10.98 2.28
N ASP A 101 24.20 11.40 1.93
CA ASP A 101 23.96 12.36 0.85
C ASP A 101 24.73 13.67 1.05
N HIS A 102 24.61 14.27 2.24
CA HIS A 102 25.34 15.51 2.53
C HIS A 102 26.86 15.35 2.39
N THR A 103 27.41 14.19 2.73
CA THR A 103 28.84 13.92 2.51
C THR A 103 29.20 13.73 1.04
N LEU A 104 28.34 13.07 0.26
CA LEU A 104 28.51 12.86 -1.18
C LEU A 104 28.43 14.17 -1.98
N GLU A 105 27.57 15.11 -1.55
CA GLU A 105 27.52 16.47 -2.10
C GLU A 105 28.84 17.23 -1.87
N VAL A 106 29.43 17.11 -0.68
CA VAL A 106 30.74 17.72 -0.37
C VAL A 106 31.87 17.07 -1.18
N LEU A 107 31.75 15.79 -1.52
CA LEU A 107 32.66 15.05 -2.41
C LEU A 107 32.47 15.38 -3.90
N GLY A 108 31.53 16.27 -4.25
CA GLY A 108 31.34 16.77 -5.62
C GLY A 108 30.43 15.92 -6.50
N THR A 109 29.68 14.97 -5.93
CA THR A 109 28.68 14.22 -6.71
C THR A 109 27.41 15.06 -6.95
N PRO A 110 26.89 15.12 -8.19
CA PRO A 110 25.72 15.93 -8.52
C PRO A 110 24.42 15.31 -8.00
N LYS A 111 23.54 16.16 -7.45
CA LYS A 111 22.23 15.76 -6.91
C LYS A 111 21.24 15.38 -8.02
N GLU A 112 20.96 14.09 -8.17
CA GLU A 112 19.91 13.58 -9.08
C GLU A 112 18.52 13.40 -8.41
N TYR A 113 18.23 14.14 -7.33
CA TYR A 113 16.96 14.04 -6.59
C TYR A 113 15.72 14.17 -7.44
N GLN A 114 15.76 15.06 -8.42
CA GLN A 114 14.65 15.29 -9.32
C GLN A 114 14.39 14.09 -10.23
N ARG A 115 15.44 13.35 -10.61
CA ARG A 115 15.33 12.12 -11.39
C ARG A 115 14.70 11.01 -10.54
N ILE A 116 15.16 10.84 -9.30
CA ILE A 116 14.60 9.87 -8.34
C ILE A 116 13.12 10.17 -8.09
N ARG A 117 12.78 11.44 -7.83
CA ARG A 117 11.40 11.87 -7.63
C ARG A 117 10.51 11.57 -8.83
N ASN A 118 10.98 11.82 -10.05
CA ASN A 118 10.24 11.50 -11.28
C ASN A 118 10.05 9.99 -11.46
N TRP A 119 11.05 9.18 -11.12
CA TRP A 119 10.94 7.72 -11.11
C TRP A 119 9.90 7.22 -10.11
N ILE A 120 9.92 7.74 -8.88
CA ILE A 120 8.94 7.41 -7.84
C ILE A 120 7.52 7.78 -8.29
N ILE A 121 7.33 8.98 -8.87
CA ILE A 121 6.03 9.41 -9.39
C ILE A 121 5.54 8.45 -10.49
N ARG A 122 6.43 8.02 -11.39
CA ARG A 122 6.08 7.05 -12.45
C ARG A 122 5.63 5.70 -11.88
N ILE A 123 6.29 5.21 -10.84
CA ILE A 123 5.92 3.99 -10.14
C ILE A 123 4.52 4.13 -9.50
N ILE A 124 4.25 5.26 -8.82
CA ILE A 124 2.96 5.54 -8.20
C ILE A 124 1.84 5.59 -9.25
N ILE A 125 2.06 6.27 -10.38
CA ILE A 125 1.10 6.33 -11.48
C ILE A 125 0.82 4.92 -12.02
N GLY A 126 1.86 4.11 -12.23
CA GLY A 126 1.70 2.72 -12.68
C GLY A 126 0.88 1.88 -11.70
N TRP A 127 1.12 2.01 -10.40
CA TRP A 127 0.35 1.33 -9.37
C TRP A 127 -1.12 1.78 -9.35
N ILE A 128 -1.39 3.08 -9.48
CA ILE A 128 -2.77 3.61 -9.57
C ILE A 128 -3.50 3.02 -10.78
N VAL A 129 -2.86 3.02 -11.96
CA VAL A 129 -3.41 2.43 -13.19
C VAL A 129 -3.69 0.94 -12.99
N TYR A 130 -2.77 0.21 -12.34
CA TYR A 130 -2.98 -1.20 -12.02
C TYR A 130 -4.22 -1.41 -11.15
N VAL A 131 -4.40 -0.66 -10.06
CA VAL A 131 -5.58 -0.75 -9.20
C VAL A 131 -6.86 -0.48 -9.99
N PHE A 132 -6.88 0.56 -10.83
CA PHE A 132 -8.04 0.86 -11.66
C PHE A 132 -8.31 -0.22 -12.72
N SER A 133 -7.28 -0.81 -13.31
CA SER A 133 -7.43 -1.90 -14.29
C SER A 133 -8.07 -3.14 -13.68
N GLN A 134 -7.67 -3.53 -12.46
CA GLN A 134 -8.30 -4.63 -11.71
C GLN A 134 -9.79 -4.35 -11.48
N PHE A 135 -10.10 -3.12 -11.06
CA PHE A 135 -11.48 -2.68 -10.85
C PHE A 135 -12.31 -2.73 -12.14
N THR A 136 -11.77 -2.22 -13.26
CA THR A 136 -12.45 -2.27 -14.55
C THR A 136 -12.69 -3.72 -14.99
N TYR A 137 -11.68 -4.58 -14.91
CA TYR A 137 -11.80 -5.99 -15.28
C TYR A 137 -12.94 -6.69 -14.53
N TYR A 138 -12.99 -6.52 -13.21
CA TYR A 138 -14.02 -7.13 -12.37
C TYR A 138 -15.41 -6.55 -12.66
N SER A 139 -15.50 -5.23 -12.84
CA SER A 139 -16.75 -4.55 -13.20
C SER A 139 -17.33 -5.05 -14.53
N VAL A 140 -16.47 -5.32 -15.52
CA VAL A 140 -16.89 -5.82 -16.84
C VAL A 140 -17.39 -7.26 -16.71
N ILE A 141 -16.67 -8.15 -16.02
CA ILE A 141 -17.10 -9.54 -15.78
C ILE A 141 -18.47 -9.56 -15.09
N LEU A 142 -18.64 -8.76 -14.05
CA LEU A 142 -19.91 -8.66 -13.34
C LEU A 142 -21.01 -8.11 -14.23
N SER A 143 -20.75 -7.07 -15.01
CA SER A 143 -21.74 -6.53 -15.94
C SER A 143 -22.22 -7.59 -16.93
N LEU A 144 -21.32 -8.46 -17.41
CA LEU A 144 -21.65 -9.58 -18.29
C LEU A 144 -22.51 -10.64 -17.59
N ILE A 145 -22.18 -11.00 -16.34
CA ILE A 145 -22.94 -11.97 -15.54
C ILE A 145 -24.35 -11.43 -15.22
N PHE A 146 -24.45 -10.18 -14.77
CA PHE A 146 -25.74 -9.55 -14.45
C PHE A 146 -26.60 -9.31 -15.69
N TYR A 147 -25.99 -8.95 -16.82
CA TYR A 147 -26.67 -8.85 -18.10
C TYR A 147 -27.28 -10.19 -18.51
N TYR A 148 -26.52 -11.29 -18.36
CA TYR A 148 -27.01 -12.63 -18.68
C TYR A 148 -28.19 -13.07 -17.78
N HIS A 149 -28.20 -12.62 -16.52
CA HIS A 149 -29.26 -12.94 -15.55
C HIS A 149 -30.44 -11.95 -15.53
N SER A 150 -30.47 -10.95 -16.41
CA SER A 150 -31.59 -9.98 -16.56
C SER A 150 -31.97 -9.19 -15.29
N TYR A 151 -31.08 -9.09 -14.30
CA TYR A 151 -31.34 -8.45 -13.00
C TYR A 151 -30.37 -7.27 -12.78
N LEU A 152 -30.49 -6.22 -13.59
CA LEU A 152 -29.70 -4.99 -13.41
C LEU A 152 -30.36 -4.04 -12.40
N ASN A 153 -30.31 -4.41 -11.12
CA ASN A 153 -30.59 -3.48 -10.03
C ASN A 153 -29.30 -2.76 -9.61
N PHE A 154 -29.39 -1.46 -9.34
CA PHE A 154 -28.25 -0.64 -8.93
C PHE A 154 -27.64 -1.11 -7.59
N THR A 155 -28.47 -1.53 -6.64
CA THR A 155 -28.05 -1.96 -5.30
C THR A 155 -27.09 -3.17 -5.30
N PRO A 156 -27.40 -4.31 -5.95
CA PRO A 156 -26.46 -5.43 -6.01
C PRO A 156 -25.19 -5.07 -6.79
N PHE A 157 -25.26 -4.25 -7.83
CA PHE A 157 -24.08 -3.78 -8.54
C PHE A 157 -23.10 -3.04 -7.62
N VAL A 158 -23.60 -2.07 -6.83
CA VAL A 158 -22.77 -1.32 -5.86
C VAL A 158 -22.20 -2.25 -4.79
N ASN A 159 -23.00 -3.19 -4.27
CA ASN A 159 -22.55 -4.11 -3.23
C ASN A 159 -21.41 -5.01 -3.74
N VAL A 160 -21.52 -5.54 -4.96
CA VAL A 160 -20.49 -6.40 -5.52
C VAL A 160 -19.22 -5.61 -5.88
N MET A 161 -19.36 -4.37 -6.37
CA MET A 161 -18.21 -3.48 -6.58
C MET A 161 -17.45 -3.21 -5.26
N PHE A 162 -18.19 -3.04 -4.16
CA PHE A 162 -17.59 -2.87 -2.84
C PHE A 162 -16.86 -4.14 -2.37
N ILE A 163 -17.46 -5.32 -2.53
CA ILE A 163 -16.83 -6.62 -2.23
C ILE A 163 -15.54 -6.80 -3.03
N ALA A 164 -15.57 -6.54 -4.34
CA ALA A 164 -14.39 -6.65 -5.20
C ALA A 164 -13.25 -5.73 -4.75
N LEU A 165 -13.57 -4.49 -4.37
CA LEU A 165 -12.59 -3.55 -3.86
C LEU A 165 -11.94 -4.05 -2.56
N LEU A 166 -12.72 -4.68 -1.68
CA LEU A 166 -12.21 -5.28 -0.45
C LEU A 166 -11.35 -6.51 -0.72
N ASP A 167 -11.72 -7.37 -1.67
CA ASP A 167 -10.96 -8.59 -2.01
C ASP A 167 -9.56 -8.28 -2.57
N TYR A 168 -9.42 -7.24 -3.39
CA TYR A 168 -8.11 -6.85 -3.95
C TYR A 168 -7.28 -5.93 -3.03
N TYR A 169 -7.89 -5.38 -1.98
CA TYR A 169 -7.21 -4.47 -1.06
C TYR A 169 -5.93 -5.06 -0.45
N PRO A 170 -5.90 -6.33 0.03
CA PRO A 170 -4.69 -6.96 0.55
C PRO A 170 -3.55 -7.00 -0.46
N THR A 171 -3.83 -7.48 -1.67
CA THR A 171 -2.86 -7.61 -2.75
C THR A 171 -2.28 -6.25 -3.15
N ASN A 172 -3.12 -5.22 -3.21
CA ASN A 172 -2.70 -3.86 -3.51
C ASN A 172 -1.80 -3.28 -2.41
N VAL A 173 -2.09 -3.57 -1.14
CA VAL A 173 -1.29 -3.16 0.02
C VAL A 173 0.07 -3.89 0.02
N ILE A 174 0.11 -5.20 -0.27
CA ILE A 174 1.37 -5.95 -0.39
C ILE A 174 2.21 -5.39 -1.54
N ALA A 175 1.61 -5.21 -2.72
CA ALA A 175 2.29 -4.65 -3.88
C ALA A 175 2.90 -3.28 -3.57
N LEU A 176 2.15 -2.40 -2.89
CA LEU A 176 2.65 -1.09 -2.49
C LEU A 176 3.79 -1.20 -1.46
N SER A 177 3.69 -2.10 -0.49
CA SER A 177 4.77 -2.35 0.49
C SER A 177 6.06 -2.81 -0.19
N ALA A 178 5.94 -3.73 -1.16
CA ALA A 178 7.07 -4.22 -1.95
C ALA A 178 7.69 -3.11 -2.82
N LEU A 179 6.87 -2.26 -3.44
CA LEU A 179 7.34 -1.09 -4.18
C LEU A 179 8.10 -0.10 -3.30
N ILE A 180 7.62 0.15 -2.07
CA ILE A 180 8.31 1.00 -1.10
C ILE A 180 9.68 0.41 -0.75
N SER A 181 9.74 -0.87 -0.41
CA SER A 181 11.01 -1.56 -0.10
C SER A 181 11.97 -1.57 -1.29
N ALA A 182 11.47 -1.83 -2.50
CA ALA A 182 12.27 -1.84 -3.71
C ALA A 182 12.83 -0.44 -4.04
N ALA A 183 12.04 0.62 -3.85
CA ALA A 183 12.49 1.98 -4.07
C ALA A 183 13.61 2.37 -3.10
N ILE A 184 13.49 2.01 -1.82
CA ILE A 184 14.53 2.27 -0.80
C ILE A 184 15.80 1.48 -1.12
N LEU A 185 15.68 0.19 -1.42
CA LEU A 185 16.82 -0.67 -1.77
C LEU A 185 17.53 -0.18 -3.03
N GLY A 186 16.78 0.23 -4.05
CA GLY A 186 17.33 0.83 -5.27
C GLY A 186 18.06 2.14 -5.01
N LEU A 187 17.62 2.93 -4.03
CA LEU A 187 18.28 4.17 -3.63
C LEU A 187 19.61 3.88 -2.91
N VAL A 188 19.65 2.88 -2.03
CA VAL A 188 20.87 2.43 -1.34
C VAL A 188 21.90 1.84 -2.31
N LEU A 189 21.47 1.11 -3.34
CA LEU A 189 22.37 0.53 -4.34
C LEU A 189 22.94 1.53 -5.34
N TYR A 190 22.30 2.69 -5.51
CA TYR A 190 22.72 3.73 -6.45
C TYR A 190 23.68 4.75 -5.83
N MET A 191 23.73 4.83 -4.49
CA MET A 191 24.67 5.67 -3.73
C MET A 191 25.97 4.91 -3.46
#